data_AF-X1J3L0-F1
#
_entry.id   AF-X1J3L0-F1
#
_cell.length_a   1.000
_cell.length_b   1.000
_cell.length_c   1.000
_cell.angle_alpha   90.00
_cell.angle_beta   90.00
_cell.angle_gamma   90.00
#
_symmetry.space_group_name_H-M   'P 1'
#
loop_
_entity.id
_entity.type
_entity.pdbx_description
1 polymer ?
#
loop_
_entity_poly.entity_id
_entity_poly.type
_entity_poly.pdbx_seq_one_letter_code
_entity_poly.pdbx_strand_id
1 'polypeptide(L)'
;MEMMTGKLLGFAMVLTRISAFFIVLPVFGWKSVPVRVKVAMTVLISIFFLTITPLSIDASQVSSLKAILLIANEATYGLALG
;
A
#
# COMPACT_ATOMS: atom_id res chain seq x y z
N MET A 1 -6.13 21.74 1.89
CA MET A 1 -5.54 20.64 2.70
C MET A 1 -6.13 19.28 2.36
N GLU A 2 -7.45 19.17 2.12
CA GLU A 2 -8.14 17.90 1.83
C GLU A 2 -7.61 17.11 0.61
N MET A 3 -7.24 17.79 -0.47
CA MET A 3 -6.68 17.13 -1.67
C MET A 3 -5.32 16.45 -1.41
N MET A 4 -4.51 17.01 -0.50
CA MET A 4 -3.21 16.44 -0.13
C MET A 4 -3.41 15.22 0.77
N THR A 5 -4.34 15.31 1.73
CA THR A 5 -4.71 14.20 2.62
C THR A 5 -5.27 13.01 1.83
N GLY A 6 -6.09 13.25 0.81
CA GLY A 6 -6.64 12.18 -0.03
C GLY A 6 -5.60 11.45 -0.86
N LYS A 7 -4.64 12.18 -1.45
CA LYS A 7 -3.51 11.56 -2.15
C LYS A 7 -2.63 10.72 -1.21
N LEU A 8 -2.39 11.21 0.00
CA LEU A 8 -1.63 10.49 1.03
C LEU A 8 -2.33 9.21 1.48
N LEU A 9 -3.64 9.26 1.71
CA LEU A 9 -4.44 8.09 2.06
C LEU A 9 -4.43 7.06 0.93
N GLY A 10 -4.56 7.53 -0.31
CA GLY A 10 -4.48 6.65 -1.47
C GLY A 10 -3.15 5.97 -1.65
N PHE A 11 -2.06 6.73 -1.48
CA PHE A 11 -0.72 6.16 -1.45
C PHE A 11 -0.57 5.14 -0.32
N ALA A 12 -1.05 5.44 0.89
CA ALA A 12 -0.99 4.53 2.02
C ALA A 12 -1.71 3.21 1.72
N MET A 13 -2.88 3.23 1.07
CA MET A 13 -3.62 2.03 0.69
C MET A 13 -2.83 1.15 -0.29
N VAL A 14 -2.28 1.73 -1.36
CA VAL A 14 -1.46 1.01 -2.35
C VAL A 14 -0.19 0.45 -1.70
N LEU A 15 0.46 1.26 -0.85
CA LEU A 15 1.65 0.87 -0.11
C LEU A 15 1.37 -0.30 0.83
N THR A 16 0.25 -0.28 1.56
CA THR A 16 -0.15 -1.36 2.45
C THR A 16 -0.37 -2.66 1.69
N ARG A 17 -1.06 -2.63 0.55
CA ARG A 17 -1.28 -3.83 -0.29
C ARG A 17 0.04 -4.47 -0.73
N ILE A 18 0.96 -3.66 -1.28
CA ILE A 18 2.24 -4.17 -1.82
C ILE A 18 3.15 -4.65 -0.69
N SER A 19 3.16 -3.94 0.45
CA SER A 19 3.94 -4.36 1.62
C SER A 19 3.45 -5.70 2.16
N ALA A 20 2.13 -5.85 2.32
CA ALA A 20 1.52 -7.11 2.76
C ALA A 20 1.85 -8.27 1.81
N PHE A 21 1.75 -8.04 0.50
CA PHE A 21 2.13 -9.01 -0.52
C PHE A 21 3.60 -9.45 -0.39
N PHE A 22 4.53 -8.50 -0.24
CA PHE A 22 5.96 -8.80 -0.13
C PHE A 22 6.35 -9.50 1.18
N ILE A 23 5.55 -9.35 2.25
CA ILE A 23 5.80 -10.06 3.52
C ILE A 23 5.57 -11.57 3.36
N VAL A 24 4.56 -11.97 2.59
CA VAL A 24 4.21 -13.39 2.41
C VAL A 24 5.06 -14.04 1.31
N LEU A 25 5.55 -13.24 0.36
CA LEU A 25 6.30 -13.74 -0.79
C LEU A 25 7.66 -14.35 -0.40
N PRO A 26 7.92 -15.63 -0.70
CA PRO A 26 9.11 -16.34 -0.20
C PRO A 26 10.43 -15.76 -0.72
N VAL A 27 10.43 -15.21 -1.94
CA VAL A 27 11.60 -14.55 -2.56
C VAL A 27 12.05 -13.32 -1.76
N PHE A 28 11.08 -12.57 -1.21
CA PHE A 28 11.37 -11.41 -0.36
C PHE A 28 11.68 -11.79 1.08
N GLY A 29 11.39 -13.03 1.50
CA GLY A 29 11.80 -13.59 2.80
C GLY A 29 13.29 -13.94 2.88
N TRP A 30 14.00 -14.00 1.75
CA TRP A 30 15.41 -14.41 1.74
C TRP A 30 16.31 -13.42 2.50
N LYS A 31 17.21 -13.99 3.33
CA LYS A 31 18.22 -13.24 4.11
C LYS A 31 19.26 -12.55 3.22
N SER A 32 19.39 -12.99 1.97
CA SER A 32 20.33 -12.45 0.99
C SER A 32 20.00 -11.02 0.56
N VAL A 33 18.74 -10.57 0.70
CA VAL A 33 18.33 -9.21 0.32
C VAL A 33 18.30 -8.30 1.56
N PRO A 34 19.08 -7.21 1.59
CA PRO A 34 19.06 -6.25 2.70
C PRO A 34 17.69 -5.60 2.86
N VAL A 35 17.26 -5.35 4.11
CA VAL A 35 15.97 -4.72 4.42
C VAL A 35 15.80 -3.37 3.70
N ARG A 36 16.87 -2.56 3.60
CA ARG A 36 16.86 -1.27 2.91
C ARG A 36 16.45 -1.39 1.43
N VAL A 37 16.90 -2.44 0.76
CA VAL A 37 16.56 -2.70 -0.65
C VAL A 37 15.11 -3.12 -0.78
N LYS A 38 14.61 -3.96 0.14
CA LYS A 38 13.19 -4.37 0.16
C LYS A 38 12.28 -3.15 0.28
N VAL A 39 12.56 -2.27 1.24
CA VAL A 39 11.77 -1.04 1.45
C VAL A 39 11.81 -0.12 0.22
N ALA A 40 13.00 0.11 -0.35
CA ALA A 40 13.12 0.96 -1.55
C ALA A 40 12.32 0.39 -2.74
N MET A 41 12.38 -0.93 -2.94
CA MET A 41 11.64 -1.62 -3.99
C MET A 41 10.13 -1.54 -3.77
N THR A 42 9.65 -1.78 -2.54
CA THR A 42 8.24 -1.62 -2.19
C THR A 42 7.74 -0.22 -2.52
N VAL A 43 8.46 0.82 -2.09
CA VAL A 43 8.09 2.23 -2.34
C VAL A 43 8.05 2.55 -3.84
N LEU A 44 9.07 2.13 -4.60
CA LEU A 44 9.11 2.35 -6.05
C LEU A 44 7.93 1.71 -6.77
N ILE A 45 7.60 0.47 -6.41
CA ILE A 45 6.47 -0.26 -7.00
C ILE A 45 5.14 0.39 -6.59
N SER A 46 5.01 0.84 -5.34
CA SER A 46 3.82 1.58 -4.90
C SER A 46 3.61 2.88 -5.66
N ILE A 47 4.67 3.63 -5.94
CA ILE A 47 4.61 4.85 -6.75
C ILE A 47 4.17 4.51 -8.19
N PHE A 48 4.74 3.47 -8.78
CA PHE A 48 4.36 3.00 -10.12
C PHE A 48 2.86 2.69 -10.20
N PHE A 49 2.34 1.87 -9.27
CA PHE A 49 0.91 1.53 -9.27
C PHE A 49 0.00 2.73 -8.99
N LEU A 50 0.45 3.69 -8.16
CA LEU A 50 -0.31 4.92 -7.90
C LEU A 50 -0.50 5.75 -9.18
N THR A 51 0.47 5.74 -10.10
CA THR A 51 0.37 6.52 -11.35
C THR A 51 -0.56 5.90 -12.39
N ILE A 52 -0.78 4.59 -12.33
CA ILE A 52 -1.53 3.83 -13.34
C ILE A 52 -2.95 3.52 -12.86
N THR A 53 -3.14 3.40 -11.55
CA THR A 53 -4.41 3.00 -10.96
C THR A 53 -5.22 4.24 -10.58
N PRO A 54 -6.37 4.50 -11.23
CA PRO A 54 -7.24 5.57 -10.80
C PRO A 54 -7.77 5.26 -9.41
N LEU A 55 -7.61 6.21 -8.50
CA LEU A 55 -8.11 6.09 -7.15
C LEU A 55 -9.56 6.55 -7.07
N SER A 56 -10.48 5.61 -6.96
CA SER A 56 -11.92 5.90 -6.87
C SER A 56 -12.40 6.31 -5.47
N ILE A 57 -11.49 6.76 -4.60
CA ILE A 57 -11.80 7.09 -3.20
C ILE A 57 -11.90 8.60 -3.05
N ASP A 58 -13.10 9.07 -2.73
CA ASP A 58 -13.34 10.45 -2.34
C ASP A 58 -12.96 10.66 -0.88
N ALA A 59 -11.74 11.14 -0.65
CA ALA A 59 -11.17 11.34 0.67
C ALA A 59 -11.92 12.37 1.53
N SER A 60 -12.77 13.22 0.93
CA SER A 60 -13.58 14.19 1.67
C SER A 60 -14.70 13.53 2.49
N GLN A 61 -15.10 12.30 2.13
CA GLN A 61 -16.20 11.57 2.79
C GLN A 61 -15.72 10.39 3.66
N VAL A 62 -14.41 10.24 3.85
CA VAL A 62 -13.86 9.12 4.60
C VAL A 62 -13.68 9.50 6.06
N SER A 63 -14.55 9.00 6.93
CA SER A 63 -14.33 9.02 8.38
C SER A 63 -13.08 8.21 8.76
N SER A 64 -12.39 8.59 9.83
CA SER A 64 -11.18 7.91 10.34
C SER A 64 -11.37 6.40 10.52
N LEU A 65 -12.55 5.97 10.97
CA LEU A 65 -12.86 4.54 11.12
C LEU A 65 -12.92 3.83 9.76
N LYS A 66 -13.53 4.47 8.76
CA LYS A 66 -13.62 3.93 7.39
C LYS A 66 -12.23 3.85 6.74
N ALA A 67 -11.35 4.82 7.00
CA ALA A 67 -9.96 4.79 6.54
C ALA A 67 -9.20 3.57 7.09
N ILE A 68 -9.31 3.30 8.40
CA ILE A 68 -8.67 2.14 9.04
C ILE A 68 -9.19 0.84 8.42
N LEU A 69 -10.51 0.72 8.24
CA LEU A 69 -11.14 -0.45 7.64
C LEU A 69 -10.68 -0.69 6.20
N LEU A 70 -10.54 0.38 5.40
CA LEU A 70 -10.02 0.30 4.04
C LEU A 70 -8.56 -0.16 4.01
N ILE A 71 -7.71 0.39 4.88
CA ILE A 71 -6.31 -0.03 4.97
C ILE A 71 -6.20 -1.49 5.43
N ALA A 72 -7.01 -1.92 6.40
CA ALA A 72 -7.04 -3.31 6.84
C ALA A 72 -7.46 -4.25 5.71
N ASN A 73 -8.47 -3.87 4.92
CA ASN A 73 -8.89 -4.63 3.76
C ASN A 73 -7.75 -4.78 2.73
N GLU A 74 -7.03 -3.70 2.43
CA GLU A 74 -5.87 -3.73 1.53
C GLU A 74 -4.74 -4.62 2.05
N ALA A 75 -4.50 -4.62 3.37
CA ALA A 75 -3.56 -5.54 3.99
C ALA A 75 -3.99 -6.99 3.81
N THR A 76 -5.26 -7.32 4.10
CA THR A 76 -5.78 -8.68 3.91
C THR A 76 -5.71 -9.14 2.46
N TYR A 77 -6.05 -8.27 1.50
CA TYR A 77 -5.89 -8.56 0.08
C TYR A 77 -4.43 -8.84 -0.30
N GLY A 78 -3.49 -7.99 0.15
CA GLY A 78 -2.08 -8.20 -0.12
C GLY A 78 -1.54 -9.50 0.48
N LEU A 79 -1.93 -9.80 1.73
CA LEU A 79 -1.55 -11.04 2.40
C LEU A 79 -2.11 -12.28 1.69
N ALA A 80 -3.33 -12.21 1.13
CA ALA A 80 -3.95 -13.33 0.43
C ALA A 80 -3.36 -13.59 -0.97
N LEU A 81 -2.73 -12.58 -1.58
CA LEU A 81 -2.12 -12.68 -2.91
C LEU A 81 -0.70 -13.27 -2.89
N GLY A 82 0.03 -13.11 -1.79
CA GLY A 82 1.43 -13.52 -1.65
C GLY A 82 1.58 -14.96 -1.22
#